data_AF-A0A3B9CSB1-F1
#
_entry.id   AF-A0A3B9CSB1-F1
#
_cell.length_a   1.000
_cell.length_b   1.000
_cell.length_c   1.000
_cell.angle_alpha   90.00
_cell.angle_beta   90.00
_cell.angle_gamma   90.00
#
_symmetry.space_group_name_H-M   'P 1'
#
loop_
_entity.id
_entity.type
_entity.pdbx_description
1 polymer ?
#
loop_
_entity_poly.entity_id
_entity_poly.type
_entity_poly.pdbx_seq_one_letter_code
_entity_poly.pdbx_strand_id
1 'polypeptide(L)'
;MIASLEKLKRIKARLSGQGHETADEPYEVECQCGEMIRGKRRHSWIESRCDSCGQTHFILPVNPYPSTESVPSEVLVGRFSDRLKVVVSELFPSKQPKTAAERTAKKRKKARPRATYLEPEPDVQSDHESDDYSGDFAPEPEDMPVKSVEAKARAVQLESTAGTGEPVGSPVLSMPSLPKIDVVGGLKRVFTPFRLLLIAGAVVVWFTVGAVISKQETRAAHQVWLDAEEAIQEQLKSEDMMSLRDVLTETLAAAETLELTDSDWRTRSNLLGETHAVLELSNHSLLDAFATAYPDGQFDLTGTKSVEALVGDVFVFDTWVTCHEDNYYTLDLPLASGSHRVNVYLPYSAITGLGGSDGRAIFAARIKHVKSPYASPYQWHILLDPESVYLFTSDVHCRQVGLDPDSYPDVRAIIDGQRDFVAQSPDWAARGDRVSWPQAFANMKEGQE
;
A
#
# COMPACT_ATOMS: atom_id res chain seq x y z
N MET A 1 43.65 7.48 14.79
CA MET A 1 42.31 7.76 15.35
C MET A 1 41.96 9.24 15.46
N ILE A 2 42.90 10.19 15.44
CA ILE A 2 42.59 11.63 15.54
C ILE A 2 42.09 12.22 14.19
N ALA A 3 42.54 11.68 13.05
CA ALA A 3 42.14 12.15 11.72
C ALA A 3 40.69 11.79 11.29
N SER A 4 40.02 10.85 11.95
CA SER A 4 38.62 10.50 11.62
C SER A 4 37.60 11.39 12.34
N LEU A 5 37.97 11.96 13.50
CA LEU A 5 37.13 12.88 14.25
C LEU A 5 37.00 14.26 13.58
N GLU A 6 38.02 14.72 12.86
CA GLU A 6 37.92 15.96 12.08
C GLU A 6 37.04 15.82 10.84
N LYS A 7 37.02 14.64 10.20
CA LYS A 7 36.10 14.34 9.09
C LYS A 7 34.64 14.29 9.58
N LEU A 8 34.39 13.70 10.75
CA LEU A 8 33.06 13.69 11.36
C LEU A 8 32.59 15.09 11.79
N LYS A 9 33.49 15.96 12.27
CA LYS A 9 33.15 17.36 12.57
C LYS A 9 32.81 18.16 11.30
N ARG A 10 33.49 17.94 10.17
CA ARG A 10 33.15 18.59 8.89
C ARG A 10 31.83 18.11 8.30
N ILE A 11 31.50 16.82 8.45
CA ILE A 11 30.23 16.27 7.98
C ILE A 11 29.08 16.75 8.87
N LYS A 12 29.29 16.82 10.19
CA LYS A 12 28.32 17.37 11.14
C LYS A 12 28.07 18.87 10.90
N ALA A 13 29.10 19.65 10.56
CA ALA A 13 28.95 21.06 10.19
C ALA A 13 28.18 21.24 8.87
N ARG A 14 28.36 20.35 7.89
CA ARG A 14 27.58 20.36 6.63
C ARG A 14 26.12 19.96 6.81
N LEU A 15 25.81 19.09 7.78
CA LEU A 15 24.45 18.61 8.05
C LEU A 15 23.67 19.48 9.05
N SER A 16 24.34 20.34 9.83
CA SER A 16 23.69 21.15 10.86
C SER A 16 23.22 22.53 10.39
N GLY A 17 23.34 22.87 9.10
CA GLY A 17 22.79 24.11 8.54
C GLY A 17 23.33 25.39 9.19
N GLN A 18 24.41 25.31 9.96
CA GLN A 18 25.01 26.47 10.62
C GLN A 18 26.15 27.02 9.78
N GLY A 19 25.85 28.10 9.06
CA GLY A 19 26.82 29.15 8.77
C GLY A 19 27.73 28.92 7.57
N HIS A 20 27.15 28.84 6.37
CA HIS A 20 27.69 29.73 5.34
C HIS A 20 27.01 31.08 5.59
N GLU A 21 27.78 32.02 6.11
CA GLU A 21 27.46 33.45 6.04
C GLU A 21 27.18 33.73 4.56
N THR A 22 25.90 33.90 4.27
CA THR A 22 25.33 33.77 2.94
C THR A 22 25.82 34.91 2.07
N ALA A 23 26.48 34.56 0.97
CA ALA A 23 26.64 35.49 -0.13
C ALA A 23 25.23 35.84 -0.62
N ASP A 24 24.75 37.04 -0.30
CA ASP A 24 23.51 37.61 -0.81
C ASP A 24 23.53 37.54 -2.35
N GLU A 25 22.77 36.62 -2.95
CA GLU A 25 22.67 36.53 -4.41
C GLU A 25 21.80 37.70 -4.91
N PRO A 26 22.33 38.59 -5.77
CA PRO A 26 21.54 39.68 -6.31
C PRO A 26 20.46 39.14 -7.25
N TYR A 27 19.30 39.79 -7.28
CA TYR A 27 18.26 39.53 -8.28
C TYR A 27 18.00 40.78 -9.11
N GLU A 28 17.62 40.55 -10.37
CA GLU A 28 17.09 41.56 -11.26
C GLU A 28 15.77 41.03 -11.86
N VAL A 29 14.68 41.76 -11.70
CA VAL A 29 13.35 41.42 -12.24
C VAL A 29 12.79 42.62 -12.99
N GLU A 30 12.37 42.41 -14.23
CA GLU A 30 11.76 43.45 -15.04
C GLU A 30 10.28 43.63 -14.65
N CYS A 31 9.90 44.87 -14.33
CA CYS A 31 8.52 45.25 -14.06
C CYS A 31 7.74 45.46 -15.36
N GLN A 32 6.42 45.32 -15.35
CA GLN A 32 5.57 45.55 -16.54
C GLN A 32 5.66 46.98 -17.10
N CYS A 33 6.08 47.96 -16.28
CA CYS A 33 6.32 49.34 -16.73
C CYS A 33 7.69 49.53 -17.40
N GLY A 34 8.51 48.47 -17.52
CA GLY A 34 9.86 48.50 -18.09
C GLY A 34 10.97 48.89 -17.09
N GLU A 35 10.65 49.11 -15.82
CA GLU A 35 11.65 49.41 -14.78
C GLU A 35 12.29 48.11 -14.25
N MET A 36 13.60 48.14 -14.00
CA MET A 36 14.34 47.00 -13.46
C MET A 36 14.40 47.06 -11.93
N ILE A 37 13.76 46.10 -11.27
CA ILE A 37 13.79 45.97 -9.80
C ILE A 37 15.03 45.16 -9.41
N ARG A 38 15.91 45.77 -8.60
CA ARG A 38 17.15 45.14 -8.13
C ARG A 38 17.16 45.00 -6.61
N GLY A 39 17.65 43.86 -6.13
CA GLY A 39 17.78 43.63 -4.70
C GLY A 39 18.61 42.41 -4.37
N LYS A 40 18.59 42.02 -3.09
CA LYS A 40 19.29 40.84 -2.57
C LYS A 40 18.27 39.78 -2.17
N ARG A 41 18.44 38.54 -2.64
CA ARG A 41 17.56 37.44 -2.27
C ARG A 41 17.79 37.04 -0.81
N ARG A 42 16.72 36.63 -0.12
CA ARG A 42 16.76 36.08 1.24
C ARG A 42 16.39 34.59 1.22
N HIS A 43 16.52 33.92 2.36
CA HIS A 43 16.07 32.54 2.54
C HIS A 43 14.55 32.38 2.56
N SER A 44 13.82 33.47 2.83
CA SER A 44 12.38 33.55 2.68
C SER A 44 12.03 34.32 1.40
N TRP A 45 10.81 34.13 0.90
CA TRP A 45 10.26 35.00 -0.13
C TRP A 45 10.22 36.46 0.33
N ILE A 46 10.28 37.38 -0.63
CA ILE A 46 10.21 38.83 -0.38
C ILE A 46 9.25 39.44 -1.39
N GLU A 47 8.41 40.36 -0.92
CA GLU A 47 7.67 41.27 -1.79
C GLU A 47 8.46 42.56 -1.99
N SER A 48 8.77 42.87 -3.25
CA SER A 48 9.40 44.12 -3.65
C SER A 48 8.41 44.97 -4.44
N ARG A 49 8.35 46.28 -4.17
CA ARG A 49 7.51 47.20 -4.96
C ARG A 49 8.36 47.87 -6.04
N CYS A 50 7.79 48.05 -7.22
CA CYS A 50 8.41 48.85 -8.28
C CYS A 50 8.34 50.33 -7.90
N ASP A 51 9.46 51.04 -7.96
CA ASP A 51 9.52 52.48 -7.64
C ASP A 51 8.77 53.34 -8.66
N SER A 52 8.66 52.87 -9.90
CA SER A 52 8.04 53.63 -11.01
C SER A 52 6.51 53.49 -11.05
N CYS A 53 5.96 52.29 -10.88
CA CYS A 53 4.50 52.06 -10.99
C CYS A 53 3.83 51.57 -9.70
N GLY A 54 4.58 51.25 -8.65
CA GLY A 54 4.06 50.74 -7.38
C GLY A 54 3.59 49.28 -7.40
N GLN A 55 3.69 48.59 -8.54
CA GLN A 55 3.31 47.18 -8.65
C GLN A 55 4.19 46.31 -7.75
N THR A 56 3.58 45.34 -7.07
CA THR A 56 4.29 44.43 -6.15
C THR A 56 4.74 43.18 -6.91
N HIS A 57 6.00 42.80 -6.70
CA HIS A 57 6.64 41.64 -7.31
C HIS A 57 7.06 40.64 -6.23
N PHE A 58 6.76 39.38 -6.47
CA PHE A 58 7.13 38.28 -5.58
C PHE A 58 8.49 37.72 -5.98
N ILE A 59 9.47 37.84 -5.10
CA ILE A 59 10.84 37.35 -5.33
C ILE A 59 11.01 36.03 -4.59
N LEU A 60 11.32 34.97 -5.33
CA LEU A 60 11.55 33.64 -4.78
C LEU A 60 12.82 33.60 -3.91
N PRO A 61 12.84 32.74 -2.87
CA PRO A 61 14.02 32.55 -2.03
C PRO A 61 15.21 31.99 -2.82
N VAL A 62 16.41 32.12 -2.27
CA VAL A 62 17.62 31.48 -2.81
C VAL A 62 17.39 29.96 -2.86
N ASN A 63 17.68 29.33 -4.01
CA ASN A 63 17.57 27.89 -4.15
C ASN A 63 18.51 27.20 -3.15
N PRO A 64 18.01 26.43 -2.17
CA PRO A 64 18.87 25.76 -1.19
C PRO A 64 19.69 24.62 -1.80
N TYR A 65 19.34 24.17 -3.01
CA TYR A 65 20.07 23.14 -3.72
C TYR A 65 21.21 23.78 -4.54
N PRO A 66 22.44 23.27 -4.44
CA PRO A 66 23.55 23.78 -5.22
C PRO A 66 23.21 23.65 -6.70
N SER A 67 23.43 24.72 -7.46
CA SER A 67 23.32 24.71 -8.92
C SER A 67 24.11 23.51 -9.43
N THR A 68 23.43 22.48 -9.92
CA THR A 68 24.11 21.38 -10.60
C THR A 68 24.87 22.01 -11.76
N GLU A 69 26.18 21.80 -11.80
CA GLU A 69 27.04 22.28 -12.87
C GLU A 69 26.34 21.95 -14.18
N SER A 70 25.92 23.00 -14.91
CA SER A 70 25.11 22.81 -16.11
C SER A 70 25.95 21.99 -17.06
N VAL A 71 25.62 20.70 -17.20
CA VAL A 71 26.22 19.86 -18.22
C VAL A 71 25.91 20.57 -19.52
N PRO A 72 26.92 21.08 -20.26
CA PRO A 72 26.66 21.83 -21.47
C PRO A 72 25.83 20.94 -22.38
N SER A 73 24.57 21.32 -22.59
CA SER A 73 23.67 20.67 -23.53
C SER A 73 24.05 21.07 -24.95
N GLU A 74 25.31 20.95 -25.28
CA GLU A 74 25.83 21.15 -26.62
C GLU A 74 25.69 19.80 -27.35
N VAL A 75 24.56 19.67 -28.04
CA VAL A 75 24.38 18.83 -29.23
C VAL A 75 24.80 17.36 -29.08
N LEU A 76 23.86 16.52 -28.63
CA LEU A 76 23.87 15.09 -28.93
C LEU A 76 22.72 14.72 -29.87
N VAL A 77 22.71 15.33 -31.06
CA VAL A 77 21.90 14.85 -32.20
C VAL A 77 22.56 13.56 -32.70
N GLY A 78 22.16 12.43 -32.14
CA GLY A 78 22.67 11.09 -32.46
C GLY A 78 21.71 10.02 -31.95
N ARG A 79 21.73 8.84 -32.57
CA ARG A 79 20.86 7.71 -32.21
C ARG A 79 21.09 7.32 -30.75
N PHE A 80 20.03 6.91 -30.06
CA PHE A 80 20.03 6.55 -28.64
C PHE A 80 21.13 5.54 -28.26
N SER A 81 21.50 4.65 -29.21
CA SER A 81 22.59 3.69 -29.07
C SER A 81 23.97 4.31 -28.81
N ASP A 82 24.23 5.50 -29.36
CA ASP A 82 25.51 6.18 -29.19
C ASP A 82 25.57 6.90 -27.83
N ARG A 83 24.40 7.38 -27.34
CA ARG A 83 24.25 7.96 -26.00
C ARG A 83 24.47 6.92 -24.91
N LEU A 84 23.95 5.71 -25.10
CA LEU A 84 24.10 4.62 -24.13
C LEU A 84 25.57 4.17 -24.02
N LYS A 85 26.33 4.19 -25.11
CA LYS A 85 27.76 3.85 -25.09
C LYS A 85 28.60 4.85 -24.29
N VAL A 86 28.31 6.15 -24.37
CA VAL A 86 29.06 7.17 -23.62
C VAL A 86 28.81 7.01 -22.13
N VAL A 87 27.54 6.91 -21.71
CA VAL A 87 27.17 6.75 -20.29
C VAL A 87 27.72 5.45 -19.70
N VAL A 88 27.67 4.34 -20.46
CA VAL A 88 28.25 3.06 -20.03
C VAL A 88 29.78 3.13 -19.96
N SER A 89 30.44 3.91 -20.84
CA SER A 89 31.91 4.08 -20.80
C SER A 89 32.40 4.96 -19.65
N GLU A 90 31.58 5.92 -19.20
CA GLU A 90 31.90 6.76 -18.03
C GLU A 90 31.64 6.04 -16.70
N LEU A 91 30.58 5.22 -16.62
CA LEU A 91 30.24 4.46 -15.42
C LEU A 91 31.16 3.26 -15.19
N PHE A 92 31.80 2.75 -16.24
CA PHE A 92 32.73 1.63 -16.15
C PHE A 92 34.04 1.97 -16.89
N PRO A 93 35.00 2.67 -16.25
CA PRO A 93 36.33 2.84 -16.81
C PRO A 93 37.00 1.46 -16.93
N SER A 94 36.87 0.85 -18.12
CA SER A 94 37.44 -0.45 -18.40
C SER A 94 38.96 -0.35 -18.24
N LYS A 95 39.52 -1.11 -17.29
CA LYS A 95 40.96 -1.39 -17.23
C LYS A 95 41.42 -1.80 -18.63
N GLN A 96 42.32 -1.01 -19.21
CA GLN A 96 42.90 -1.25 -20.53
C GLN A 96 43.29 -2.72 -20.70
N PRO A 97 42.80 -3.41 -21.75
CA PRO A 97 43.36 -4.70 -22.13
C PRO A 97 44.81 -4.48 -22.58
N LYS A 98 45.73 -5.21 -21.93
CA LYS A 98 47.14 -5.30 -22.33
C LYS A 98 47.21 -5.66 -23.82
N THR A 99 47.94 -4.83 -24.55
CA THR A 99 48.23 -4.95 -25.97
C THR A 99 48.68 -6.36 -26.37
N ALA A 100 48.12 -6.85 -27.48
CA ALA A 100 48.37 -8.14 -28.12
C ALA A 100 49.77 -8.28 -28.77
N ALA A 101 50.80 -7.63 -28.21
CA ALA A 101 52.18 -7.71 -28.68
C ALA A 101 53.02 -8.80 -27.99
N GLU A 102 52.48 -9.52 -27.00
CA GLU A 102 53.28 -10.46 -26.17
C GLU A 102 52.76 -11.92 -26.16
N ARG A 103 51.93 -12.32 -27.13
CA ARG A 103 51.38 -13.71 -27.18
C ARG A 103 51.69 -14.52 -28.44
N THR A 104 52.58 -14.05 -29.32
CA THR A 104 53.05 -14.82 -30.50
C THR A 104 54.52 -15.22 -30.39
N ALA A 105 54.84 -16.04 -29.40
CA ALA A 105 56.10 -16.78 -29.34
C ALA A 105 55.89 -18.16 -28.69
N LYS A 106 55.09 -19.04 -29.32
CA LYS A 106 55.18 -20.51 -29.25
C LYS A 106 53.98 -21.15 -29.94
N LYS A 107 54.18 -21.51 -31.21
CA LYS A 107 53.64 -22.71 -31.92
C LYS A 107 53.52 -22.42 -33.42
N ARG A 108 54.68 -22.29 -34.07
CA ARG A 108 54.83 -22.67 -35.48
C ARG A 108 54.75 -24.19 -35.54
N LYS A 109 53.75 -24.75 -36.22
CA LYS A 109 53.81 -25.99 -37.04
C LYS A 109 52.38 -26.49 -37.34
N LYS A 110 51.78 -26.00 -38.42
CA LYS A 110 51.51 -26.81 -39.64
C LYS A 110 50.70 -25.97 -40.62
N ALA A 111 51.23 -25.92 -41.83
CA ALA A 111 50.71 -25.21 -42.97
C ALA A 111 49.58 -26.00 -43.65
N ARG A 112 48.58 -25.30 -44.22
CA ARG A 112 48.42 -25.21 -45.68
C ARG A 112 47.35 -24.16 -46.06
N PRO A 113 47.44 -23.56 -47.26
CA PRO A 113 46.75 -22.32 -47.60
C PRO A 113 45.55 -22.50 -48.57
N ARG A 114 44.59 -21.60 -48.40
CA ARG A 114 43.96 -20.72 -49.42
C ARG A 114 43.62 -21.31 -50.79
N ALA A 115 42.31 -21.32 -51.09
CA ALA A 115 41.80 -20.99 -52.41
C ALA A 115 40.53 -20.14 -52.28
N THR A 116 40.67 -18.91 -52.77
CA THR A 116 39.70 -17.91 -53.22
C THR A 116 38.54 -18.52 -54.01
N TYR A 117 37.34 -17.93 -53.97
CA TYR A 117 36.55 -17.52 -55.16
C TYR A 117 35.24 -16.81 -54.74
N LEU A 118 35.17 -15.54 -55.15
CA LEU A 118 34.04 -14.76 -55.72
C LEU A 118 32.61 -14.90 -55.16
N GLU A 119 32.08 -13.75 -54.72
CA GLU A 119 30.66 -13.37 -54.77
C GLU A 119 30.15 -13.39 -56.23
N PRO A 120 28.84 -13.66 -56.46
CA PRO A 120 27.86 -12.55 -56.52
C PRO A 120 26.46 -12.86 -55.95
N GLU A 121 25.76 -11.81 -55.50
CA GLU A 121 24.30 -11.70 -55.27
C GLU A 121 23.49 -11.82 -56.59
N PRO A 122 22.13 -11.70 -56.63
CA PRO A 122 21.04 -11.96 -55.67
C PRO A 122 19.86 -12.79 -56.31
N ASP A 123 18.72 -12.81 -55.61
CA ASP A 123 17.34 -13.10 -56.06
C ASP A 123 16.85 -14.55 -56.10
N VAL A 124 16.07 -14.96 -55.08
CA VAL A 124 14.98 -15.94 -55.23
C VAL A 124 13.86 -15.64 -54.21
N GLN A 125 12.68 -15.30 -54.74
CA GLN A 125 11.38 -15.40 -54.07
C GLN A 125 11.12 -16.85 -53.63
N SER A 126 10.63 -17.06 -52.42
CA SER A 126 9.78 -18.24 -52.18
C SER A 126 8.77 -17.96 -51.07
N ASP A 127 7.53 -18.10 -51.48
CA ASP A 127 6.36 -18.34 -50.67
C ASP A 127 6.63 -19.54 -49.74
N HIS A 128 6.24 -19.44 -48.46
CA HIS A 128 6.13 -20.61 -47.61
C HIS A 128 4.78 -20.59 -46.87
N GLU A 129 3.84 -21.24 -47.54
CA GLU A 129 3.05 -22.37 -47.04
C GLU A 129 2.67 -22.39 -45.55
N SER A 130 1.35 -22.33 -45.38
CA SER A 130 0.55 -22.76 -44.24
C SER A 130 0.95 -24.12 -43.69
N ASP A 131 1.12 -24.20 -42.36
CA ASP A 131 0.99 -25.44 -41.61
C ASP A 131 -0.15 -25.30 -40.59
N ASP A 132 -1.22 -26.05 -40.89
CA ASP A 132 -2.26 -26.49 -39.97
C ASP A 132 -1.65 -27.16 -38.75
N TYR A 133 -1.92 -26.64 -37.55
CA TYR A 133 -1.63 -27.32 -36.29
C TYR A 133 -2.94 -27.68 -35.59
N SER A 134 -3.54 -28.80 -36.01
CA SER A 134 -4.59 -29.50 -35.29
C SER A 134 -3.93 -30.49 -34.32
N GLY A 135 -3.75 -30.05 -33.07
CA GLY A 135 -3.28 -30.88 -31.98
C GLY A 135 -4.40 -31.25 -31.02
N ASP A 136 -5.09 -32.35 -31.31
CA ASP A 136 -5.89 -33.09 -30.34
C ASP A 136 -4.96 -33.64 -29.24
N PHE A 137 -5.03 -33.07 -28.04
CA PHE A 137 -4.48 -33.67 -26.83
C PHE A 137 -5.49 -33.54 -25.69
N ALA A 138 -6.30 -34.59 -25.54
CA ALA A 138 -6.99 -34.88 -24.30
C ALA A 138 -6.06 -35.74 -23.42
N PRO A 139 -5.73 -35.32 -22.18
CA PRO A 139 -5.23 -36.24 -21.18
C PRO A 139 -6.37 -36.75 -20.30
N GLU A 140 -6.48 -38.08 -20.23
CA GLU A 140 -7.19 -38.80 -19.16
C GLU A 140 -6.62 -38.39 -17.78
N PRO A 141 -7.46 -38.17 -16.75
CA PRO A 141 -6.95 -37.97 -15.40
C PRO A 141 -6.66 -39.33 -14.73
N GLU A 142 -5.39 -39.56 -14.39
CA GLU A 142 -4.99 -40.62 -13.48
C GLU A 142 -5.41 -40.29 -12.04
N ASP A 143 -6.12 -41.24 -11.42
CA ASP A 143 -6.49 -41.24 -10.00
C ASP A 143 -5.24 -41.24 -9.11
N MET A 144 -5.06 -40.16 -8.32
CA MET A 144 -4.11 -40.15 -7.20
C MET A 144 -4.82 -40.41 -5.85
N PRO A 145 -4.26 -41.27 -4.98
CA PRO A 145 -4.80 -41.53 -3.66
C PRO A 145 -4.43 -40.38 -2.70
N VAL A 146 -5.44 -39.64 -2.25
CA VAL A 146 -5.30 -38.62 -1.19
C VAL A 146 -5.00 -39.34 0.13
N LYS A 147 -3.79 -39.11 0.66
CA LYS A 147 -3.41 -39.49 2.02
C LYS A 147 -4.16 -38.58 3.01
N SER A 148 -5.01 -39.19 3.83
CA SER A 148 -5.69 -38.59 4.97
C SER A 148 -4.67 -38.11 6.01
N VAL A 149 -4.57 -36.80 6.20
CA VAL A 149 -3.87 -36.19 7.34
C VAL A 149 -4.85 -36.14 8.52
N GLU A 150 -4.55 -36.89 9.58
CA GLU A 150 -5.27 -36.85 10.85
C GLU A 150 -5.11 -35.47 11.52
N ALA A 151 -6.19 -34.69 11.52
CA ALA A 151 -6.29 -33.48 12.32
C ALA A 151 -6.53 -33.86 13.80
N LYS A 152 -5.46 -33.71 14.59
CA LYS A 152 -5.44 -33.94 16.04
C LYS A 152 -6.17 -32.80 16.75
N ALA A 153 -7.43 -33.03 17.14
CA ALA A 153 -8.22 -32.11 17.95
C ALA A 153 -7.51 -31.82 19.29
N ARG A 154 -7.12 -30.56 19.49
CA ARG A 154 -6.51 -30.05 20.72
C ARG A 154 -7.63 -29.51 21.61
N ALA A 155 -7.99 -30.27 22.64
CA ALA A 155 -8.89 -29.82 23.69
C ALA A 155 -8.21 -28.71 24.51
N VAL A 156 -8.77 -27.50 24.46
CA VAL A 156 -8.39 -26.39 25.34
C VAL A 156 -9.06 -26.62 26.69
N GLN A 157 -8.26 -26.94 27.71
CA GLN A 157 -8.62 -26.87 29.11
C GLN A 157 -8.69 -25.39 29.52
N LEU A 158 -9.88 -24.92 29.88
CA LEU A 158 -10.05 -23.68 30.65
C LEU A 158 -9.66 -23.96 32.10
N GLU A 159 -8.47 -23.51 32.50
CA GLU A 159 -8.10 -23.32 33.91
C GLU A 159 -8.72 -22.01 34.41
N SER A 160 -9.73 -22.15 35.27
CA SER A 160 -10.33 -21.09 36.06
C SER A 160 -9.44 -20.79 37.27
N THR A 161 -8.63 -19.73 37.20
CA THR A 161 -7.94 -19.13 38.35
C THR A 161 -8.92 -18.28 39.16
N ALA A 162 -9.42 -18.83 40.26
CA ALA A 162 -10.19 -18.12 41.26
C ALA A 162 -9.25 -17.30 42.16
N GLY A 163 -9.32 -15.97 42.03
CA GLY A 163 -8.74 -15.00 42.95
C GLY A 163 -9.72 -14.68 44.09
N THR A 164 -9.20 -14.80 45.30
CA THR A 164 -9.83 -14.61 46.61
C THR A 164 -10.42 -13.20 46.79
N GLY A 165 -11.72 -13.10 47.05
CA GLY A 165 -12.41 -11.88 47.48
C GLY A 165 -13.42 -12.20 48.59
N GLU A 166 -13.33 -11.48 49.70
CA GLU A 166 -14.08 -11.63 50.95
C GLU A 166 -15.61 -11.42 50.81
N PRO A 167 -16.41 -11.97 51.74
CA PRO A 167 -17.85 -12.11 51.58
C PRO A 167 -18.62 -10.89 52.10
N VAL A 168 -19.42 -10.26 51.23
CA VAL A 168 -20.54 -9.40 51.63
C VAL A 168 -21.82 -10.21 51.55
N GLY A 169 -22.47 -10.36 52.70
CA GLY A 169 -23.66 -11.19 52.88
C GLY A 169 -24.80 -10.79 51.94
N SER A 170 -25.28 -11.77 51.18
CA SER A 170 -26.52 -11.69 50.41
C SER A 170 -27.50 -12.78 50.89
N PRO A 171 -28.80 -12.50 50.88
CA PRO A 171 -29.82 -13.35 51.49
C PRO A 171 -29.96 -14.68 50.74
N VAL A 172 -29.99 -15.77 51.52
CA VAL A 172 -30.19 -17.14 51.07
C VAL A 172 -31.57 -17.29 50.42
N LEU A 173 -31.63 -17.14 49.10
CA LEU A 173 -32.72 -17.65 48.29
C LEU A 173 -32.53 -19.16 48.15
N SER A 174 -33.38 -19.91 48.84
CA SER A 174 -33.41 -21.36 48.82
C SER A 174 -33.81 -21.84 47.41
N MET A 175 -32.82 -22.26 46.62
CA MET A 175 -33.10 -22.94 45.36
C MET A 175 -33.75 -24.30 45.63
N PRO A 176 -34.84 -24.64 44.92
CA PRO A 176 -35.45 -25.96 45.00
C PRO A 176 -34.44 -27.02 44.54
N SER A 177 -34.21 -28.03 45.40
CA SER A 177 -33.34 -29.16 45.09
C SER A 177 -33.85 -29.90 43.85
N LEU A 178 -33.09 -29.83 42.76
CA LEU A 178 -33.34 -30.64 41.57
C LEU A 178 -33.28 -32.13 41.93
N PRO A 179 -34.28 -32.92 41.52
CA PRO A 179 -34.32 -34.35 41.80
C PRO A 179 -33.11 -35.04 41.15
N LYS A 180 -32.39 -35.85 41.93
CA LYS A 180 -31.32 -36.71 41.42
C LYS A 180 -31.95 -37.76 40.50
N ILE A 181 -31.99 -37.49 39.20
CA ILE A 181 -32.41 -38.46 38.20
C ILE A 181 -31.32 -39.52 38.12
N ASP A 182 -31.68 -40.76 38.45
CA ASP A 182 -30.78 -41.91 38.41
C ASP A 182 -30.60 -42.39 36.96
N VAL A 183 -29.67 -41.75 36.25
CA VAL A 183 -29.39 -41.97 34.81
C VAL A 183 -28.92 -43.42 34.53
N VAL A 184 -28.40 -44.12 35.54
CA VAL A 184 -27.74 -45.41 35.39
C VAL A 184 -28.73 -46.56 35.16
N GLY A 185 -29.95 -46.45 35.69
CA GLY A 185 -31.01 -47.45 35.49
C GLY A 185 -31.70 -47.37 34.12
N GLY A 186 -31.83 -46.15 33.57
CA GLY A 186 -32.45 -45.91 32.27
C GLY A 186 -31.59 -46.37 31.09
N LEU A 187 -30.26 -46.24 31.20
CA LEU A 187 -29.35 -46.56 30.10
C LEU A 187 -29.37 -48.06 29.71
N LYS A 188 -29.52 -48.97 30.67
CA LYS A 188 -29.48 -50.43 30.39
C LYS A 188 -30.67 -50.95 29.57
N ARG A 189 -31.79 -50.21 29.50
CA ARG A 189 -32.96 -50.60 28.68
C ARG A 189 -32.92 -50.07 27.25
N VAL A 190 -32.05 -49.11 26.94
CA VAL A 190 -32.00 -48.50 25.60
C VAL A 190 -30.96 -49.17 24.70
N PHE A 191 -29.95 -49.82 25.28
CA PHE A 191 -28.85 -50.49 24.56
C PHE A 191 -29.17 -51.95 24.17
N THR A 192 -30.20 -52.16 23.35
CA THR A 192 -30.30 -53.43 22.60
C THR A 192 -29.33 -53.39 21.40
N PRO A 193 -28.62 -54.49 21.07
CA PRO A 193 -27.62 -54.50 20.00
C PRO A 193 -28.18 -54.05 18.64
N PHE A 194 -29.48 -54.29 18.39
CA PHE A 194 -30.16 -53.82 17.19
C PHE A 194 -30.29 -52.28 17.10
N ARG A 195 -30.53 -51.60 18.23
CA ARG A 195 -30.61 -50.12 18.27
C ARG A 195 -29.25 -49.47 18.03
N LEU A 196 -28.17 -50.09 18.52
CA LEU A 196 -26.82 -49.64 18.21
C LEU A 196 -26.51 -49.73 16.72
N LEU A 197 -26.91 -50.81 16.05
CA LEU A 197 -26.74 -50.95 14.60
C LEU A 197 -27.56 -49.89 13.83
N LEU A 198 -28.79 -49.62 14.25
CA LEU A 198 -29.61 -48.56 13.62
C LEU A 198 -29.00 -47.16 13.81
N ILE A 199 -28.51 -46.85 15.01
CA ILE A 199 -27.86 -45.56 15.28
C ILE A 199 -26.56 -45.44 14.46
N ALA A 200 -25.74 -46.50 14.42
CA ALA A 200 -24.53 -46.51 13.61
C ALA A 200 -24.86 -46.30 12.11
N GLY A 201 -25.87 -46.99 11.59
CA GLY A 201 -26.36 -46.78 10.22
C GLY A 201 -26.83 -45.34 9.97
N ALA A 202 -27.59 -44.76 10.89
CA ALA A 202 -28.06 -43.38 10.79
C ALA A 202 -26.90 -42.37 10.82
N VAL A 203 -25.87 -42.61 11.65
CA VAL A 203 -24.67 -41.76 11.72
C VAL A 203 -23.88 -41.82 10.42
N VAL A 204 -23.70 -43.01 9.83
CA VAL A 204 -23.03 -43.15 8.53
C VAL A 204 -23.81 -42.43 7.43
N VAL A 205 -25.13 -42.59 7.38
CA VAL A 205 -25.98 -41.89 6.40
C VAL A 205 -25.87 -40.38 6.58
N TRP A 206 -25.98 -39.87 7.81
CA TRP A 206 -25.85 -38.44 8.09
C TRP A 206 -24.49 -37.88 7.69
N PHE A 207 -23.40 -38.60 7.99
CA PHE A 207 -22.05 -38.23 7.58
C PHE A 207 -21.90 -38.23 6.05
N THR A 208 -22.45 -39.22 5.36
CA THR A 208 -22.39 -39.27 3.88
C THR A 208 -23.17 -38.15 3.22
N VAL A 209 -24.37 -37.83 3.73
CA VAL A 209 -25.18 -36.70 3.22
C VAL A 209 -24.46 -35.38 3.48
N GLY A 210 -23.92 -35.17 4.69
CA GLY A 210 -23.12 -33.99 5.02
C GLY A 210 -21.89 -33.84 4.11
N ALA A 211 -21.17 -34.93 3.85
CA ALA A 211 -20.02 -34.91 2.96
C ALA A 211 -20.39 -34.58 1.50
N VAL A 212 -21.55 -35.02 1.01
CA VAL A 212 -22.01 -34.68 -0.36
C VAL A 212 -22.38 -33.20 -0.46
N ILE A 213 -23.08 -32.65 0.54
CA ILE A 213 -23.45 -31.23 0.58
C ILE A 213 -22.19 -30.36 0.60
N SER A 214 -21.25 -30.66 1.49
CA SER A 214 -19.96 -29.94 1.57
C SER A 214 -19.15 -30.02 0.26
N LYS A 215 -19.18 -31.16 -0.45
CA LYS A 215 -18.55 -31.29 -1.77
C LYS A 215 -19.24 -30.47 -2.87
N GLN A 216 -20.55 -30.24 -2.76
CA GLN A 216 -21.26 -29.40 -3.71
C GLN A 216 -20.95 -27.92 -3.47
N GLU A 217 -20.93 -27.50 -2.21
CA GLU A 217 -20.57 -26.12 -1.82
C GLU A 217 -19.15 -25.75 -2.26
N THR A 218 -18.17 -26.63 -2.01
CA THR A 218 -16.77 -26.40 -2.45
C THR A 218 -16.63 -26.32 -3.98
N ARG A 219 -17.38 -27.13 -4.75
CA ARG A 219 -17.36 -27.04 -6.23
C ARG A 219 -18.01 -25.77 -6.74
N ALA A 220 -19.14 -25.37 -6.15
CA ALA A 220 -19.80 -24.12 -6.52
C ALA A 220 -18.91 -22.92 -6.21
N ALA A 221 -18.28 -22.88 -5.03
CA ALA A 221 -17.32 -21.85 -4.65
C ALA A 221 -16.12 -21.79 -5.61
N HIS A 222 -15.58 -22.95 -6.00
CA HIS A 222 -14.48 -23.00 -6.99
C HIS A 222 -14.90 -22.48 -8.36
N GLN A 223 -16.14 -22.76 -8.80
CA GLN A 223 -16.64 -22.25 -10.07
C GLN A 223 -16.81 -20.72 -10.02
N VAL A 224 -17.43 -20.18 -8.97
CA VAL A 224 -17.56 -18.73 -8.76
C VAL A 224 -16.18 -18.05 -8.75
N TRP A 225 -15.20 -18.65 -8.08
CA TRP A 225 -13.85 -18.09 -8.02
C TRP A 225 -13.15 -17.99 -9.39
N LEU A 226 -13.34 -18.99 -10.25
CA LEU A 226 -12.81 -19.01 -11.63
C LEU A 226 -13.54 -18.02 -12.54
N ASP A 227 -14.87 -18.03 -12.51
CA ASP A 227 -15.70 -17.18 -13.38
C ASP A 227 -15.59 -15.69 -13.00
N ALA A 228 -15.23 -15.40 -11.74
CA ALA A 228 -15.11 -14.04 -11.22
C ALA A 228 -14.03 -13.19 -11.92
N GLU A 229 -12.95 -13.77 -12.44
CA GLU A 229 -11.87 -12.96 -13.03
C GLU A 229 -12.36 -12.20 -14.27
N GLU A 230 -13.05 -12.89 -15.17
CA GLU A 230 -13.64 -12.27 -16.37
C GLU A 230 -14.71 -11.24 -15.98
N ALA A 231 -15.57 -11.59 -15.02
CA ALA A 231 -16.60 -10.68 -14.53
C ALA A 231 -16.00 -9.39 -13.92
N ILE A 232 -14.99 -9.51 -13.06
CA ILE A 232 -14.30 -8.35 -12.45
C ILE A 232 -13.69 -7.46 -13.53
N GLN A 233 -13.02 -8.03 -14.53
CA GLN A 233 -12.42 -7.26 -15.62
C GLN A 233 -13.47 -6.55 -16.48
N GLU A 234 -14.61 -7.20 -16.74
CA GLU A 234 -15.73 -6.60 -17.46
C GLU A 234 -16.36 -5.44 -16.68
N GLN A 235 -16.55 -5.59 -15.37
CA GLN A 235 -17.08 -4.52 -14.51
C GLN A 235 -16.10 -3.35 -14.36
N LEU A 236 -14.79 -3.62 -14.28
CA LEU A 236 -13.76 -2.58 -14.29
C LEU A 236 -13.75 -1.79 -15.61
N LYS A 237 -13.91 -2.46 -16.75
CA LYS A 237 -13.95 -1.80 -18.07
C LYS A 237 -15.21 -0.97 -18.28
N SER A 238 -16.35 -1.44 -17.79
CA SER A 238 -17.63 -0.71 -17.87
C SER A 238 -17.75 0.39 -16.82
N GLU A 239 -16.82 0.45 -15.87
CA GLU A 239 -16.78 1.40 -14.76
C GLU A 239 -18.03 1.33 -13.84
N ASP A 240 -18.73 0.19 -13.81
CA ASP A 240 -19.88 -0.05 -12.93
C ASP A 240 -19.42 -0.52 -11.55
N MET A 241 -19.18 0.45 -10.65
CA MET A 241 -18.68 0.19 -9.29
C MET A 241 -19.68 -0.60 -8.42
N MET A 242 -20.98 -0.48 -8.69
CA MET A 242 -21.99 -1.20 -7.91
C MET A 242 -22.01 -2.69 -8.25
N SER A 243 -22.02 -3.00 -9.55
CA SER A 243 -21.92 -4.38 -10.03
C SER A 243 -20.57 -5.00 -9.67
N LEU A 244 -19.47 -4.23 -9.74
CA LEU A 244 -18.14 -4.66 -9.33
C LEU A 244 -18.10 -5.08 -7.85
N ARG A 245 -18.69 -4.28 -6.96
CA ARG A 245 -18.77 -4.59 -5.53
C ARG A 245 -19.51 -5.91 -5.29
N ASP A 246 -20.64 -6.11 -5.95
CA ASP A 246 -21.47 -7.30 -5.77
C ASP A 246 -20.71 -8.57 -6.22
N VAL A 247 -20.05 -8.51 -7.38
CA VAL A 247 -19.19 -9.60 -7.88
C VAL A 247 -18.03 -9.89 -6.93
N LEU A 248 -17.33 -8.85 -6.45
CA LEU A 248 -16.20 -9.02 -5.54
C LEU A 248 -16.63 -9.59 -4.17
N THR A 249 -17.78 -9.17 -3.66
CA THR A 249 -18.35 -9.69 -2.41
C THR A 249 -18.65 -11.18 -2.52
N GLU A 250 -19.31 -11.59 -3.61
CA GLU A 250 -19.59 -13.00 -3.89
C GLU A 250 -18.30 -13.82 -4.03
N THR A 251 -17.30 -13.25 -4.72
CA THR A 251 -16.00 -13.88 -4.94
C THR A 251 -15.23 -14.11 -3.64
N LEU A 252 -15.23 -13.14 -2.72
CA LEU A 252 -14.55 -13.29 -1.43
C LEU A 252 -15.29 -14.27 -0.49
N ALA A 253 -16.61 -14.33 -0.55
CA ALA A 253 -17.39 -15.35 0.18
C ALA A 253 -17.08 -16.78 -0.32
N ALA A 254 -16.93 -16.94 -1.64
CA ALA A 254 -16.46 -18.19 -2.23
C ALA A 254 -15.04 -18.53 -1.79
N ALA A 255 -14.14 -17.55 -1.74
CA ALA A 255 -12.76 -17.73 -1.30
C ALA A 255 -12.65 -18.11 0.18
N GLU A 256 -13.48 -17.53 1.04
CA GLU A 256 -13.57 -17.89 2.47
C GLU A 256 -14.02 -19.34 2.64
N THR A 257 -15.01 -19.79 1.86
CA THR A 257 -15.46 -21.20 1.84
C THR A 257 -14.35 -22.16 1.42
N LEU A 258 -13.42 -21.69 0.58
CA LEU A 258 -12.26 -22.44 0.11
C LEU A 258 -11.02 -22.29 1.01
N GLU A 259 -11.09 -21.48 2.07
CA GLU A 259 -9.97 -21.13 2.96
C GLU A 259 -8.73 -20.59 2.19
N LEU A 260 -8.96 -19.83 1.11
CA LEU A 260 -7.88 -19.26 0.31
C LEU A 260 -7.29 -18.01 0.98
N THR A 261 -5.97 -17.98 1.10
CA THR A 261 -5.19 -16.84 1.65
C THR A 261 -4.02 -16.45 0.74
N ASP A 262 -4.18 -16.63 -0.56
CA ASP A 262 -3.15 -16.41 -1.57
C ASP A 262 -2.98 -14.92 -1.95
N SER A 263 -2.16 -14.64 -2.98
CA SER A 263 -2.00 -13.28 -3.54
C SER A 263 -3.27 -12.75 -4.17
N ASP A 264 -4.05 -13.65 -4.78
CA ASP A 264 -5.22 -13.28 -5.57
C ASP A 264 -6.37 -12.88 -4.64
N TRP A 265 -6.56 -13.62 -3.55
CA TRP A 265 -7.45 -13.23 -2.47
C TRP A 265 -7.10 -11.86 -1.91
N ARG A 266 -5.82 -11.58 -1.63
CA ARG A 266 -5.39 -10.26 -1.13
C ARG A 266 -5.68 -9.14 -2.11
N THR A 267 -5.42 -9.38 -3.40
CA THR A 267 -5.67 -8.40 -4.46
C THR A 267 -7.17 -8.11 -4.61
N ARG A 268 -8.01 -9.16 -4.65
CA ARG A 268 -9.48 -9.02 -4.75
C ARG A 268 -10.08 -8.40 -3.48
N SER A 269 -9.55 -8.73 -2.30
CA SER A 269 -9.95 -8.12 -1.02
C SER A 269 -9.63 -6.64 -0.96
N ASN A 270 -8.42 -6.25 -1.41
CA ASN A 270 -8.07 -4.83 -1.52
C ASN A 270 -8.96 -4.11 -2.54
N LEU A 271 -9.19 -4.72 -3.71
CA LEU A 271 -10.04 -4.15 -4.75
C LEU A 271 -11.48 -3.92 -4.25
N LEU A 272 -12.05 -4.86 -3.47
CA LEU A 272 -13.36 -4.66 -2.84
C LEU A 272 -13.34 -3.45 -1.89
N GLY A 273 -12.28 -3.33 -1.10
CA GLY A 273 -12.06 -2.18 -0.22
C GLY A 273 -11.94 -0.85 -0.97
N GLU A 274 -11.20 -0.81 -2.09
CA GLU A 274 -11.16 0.35 -3.00
C GLU A 274 -12.55 0.70 -3.51
N THR A 275 -13.33 -0.30 -3.96
CA THR A 275 -14.69 -0.08 -4.46
C THR A 275 -15.60 0.48 -3.38
N HIS A 276 -15.56 -0.07 -2.16
CA HIS A 276 -16.29 0.50 -1.02
C HIS A 276 -15.87 1.93 -0.73
N ALA A 277 -14.57 2.22 -0.73
CA ALA A 277 -14.07 3.55 -0.46
C ALA A 277 -14.53 4.59 -1.50
N VAL A 278 -14.59 4.22 -2.78
CA VAL A 278 -15.11 5.08 -3.85
C VAL A 278 -16.62 5.31 -3.69
N LEU A 279 -17.38 4.26 -3.35
CA LEU A 279 -18.84 4.36 -3.15
C LEU A 279 -19.23 5.13 -1.87
N GLU A 280 -18.38 5.08 -0.84
CA GLU A 280 -18.60 5.74 0.46
C GLU A 280 -17.79 7.03 0.63
N LEU A 281 -17.21 7.56 -0.45
CA LEU A 281 -16.41 8.77 -0.41
C LEU A 281 -17.21 9.92 0.22
N SER A 282 -16.59 10.63 1.16
CA SER A 282 -17.26 11.75 1.82
C SER A 282 -17.63 12.84 0.82
N ASN A 283 -18.84 13.37 0.97
CA ASN A 283 -19.28 14.58 0.29
C ASN A 283 -18.70 15.85 0.95
N HIS A 284 -18.07 15.73 2.11
CA HIS A 284 -17.48 16.84 2.83
C HIS A 284 -16.03 17.06 2.38
N SER A 285 -15.66 18.32 2.21
CA SER A 285 -14.27 18.70 1.97
C SER A 285 -13.55 18.84 3.31
N LEU A 286 -12.47 18.05 3.49
CA LEU A 286 -11.59 18.15 4.67
C LEU A 286 -11.04 19.58 4.80
N LEU A 287 -10.68 20.20 3.68
CA LEU A 287 -10.18 21.58 3.62
C LEU A 287 -11.24 22.59 4.06
N ASP A 288 -12.49 22.46 3.62
CA ASP A 288 -13.56 23.40 3.97
C ASP A 288 -13.96 23.27 5.44
N ALA A 289 -13.98 22.04 5.97
CA ALA A 289 -14.19 21.80 7.39
C ALA A 289 -13.10 22.48 8.23
N PHE A 290 -11.83 22.37 7.83
CA PHE A 290 -10.74 23.08 8.48
C PHE A 290 -10.83 24.60 8.29
N ALA A 291 -11.18 25.10 7.11
CA ALA A 291 -11.38 26.53 6.86
C ALA A 291 -12.48 27.11 7.77
N THR A 292 -13.53 26.32 8.06
CA THR A 292 -14.59 26.69 9.00
C THR A 292 -14.09 26.80 10.45
N ALA A 293 -13.06 26.03 10.82
CA ALA A 293 -12.40 26.15 12.13
C ALA A 293 -11.44 27.35 12.22
N TYR A 294 -11.16 28.02 11.10
CA TYR A 294 -10.25 29.16 11.01
C TYR A 294 -10.83 30.35 10.24
N PRO A 295 -12.00 30.89 10.65
CA PRO A 295 -12.51 32.12 10.04
C PRO A 295 -11.46 33.24 10.21
N ASP A 296 -11.07 33.86 9.10
CA ASP A 296 -10.05 34.92 9.05
C ASP A 296 -8.66 34.50 9.59
N GLY A 297 -8.36 33.20 9.59
CA GLY A 297 -7.09 32.65 10.08
C GLY A 297 -6.96 32.61 11.61
N GLN A 298 -8.02 32.94 12.36
CA GLN A 298 -8.07 32.76 13.81
C GLN A 298 -8.81 31.48 14.16
N PHE A 299 -8.27 30.72 15.11
CA PHE A 299 -8.91 29.50 15.61
C PHE A 299 -10.26 29.82 16.24
N ASP A 300 -11.33 29.26 15.69
CA ASP A 300 -12.67 29.33 16.27
C ASP A 300 -13.08 27.98 16.84
N LEU A 301 -13.41 28.00 18.13
CA LEU A 301 -13.94 26.85 18.84
C LEU A 301 -15.23 26.32 18.21
N THR A 302 -16.09 27.18 17.68
CA THR A 302 -17.37 26.71 17.12
C THR A 302 -17.19 25.93 15.83
N GLY A 303 -16.22 26.32 15.01
CA GLY A 303 -15.84 25.59 13.79
C GLY A 303 -15.16 24.24 14.03
N THR A 304 -14.68 23.96 15.25
CA THR A 304 -14.12 22.63 15.58
C THR A 304 -15.14 21.50 15.41
N LYS A 305 -16.43 21.79 15.65
CA LYS A 305 -17.53 20.84 15.46
C LYS A 305 -17.66 20.37 14.02
N SER A 306 -17.32 21.22 13.05
CA SER A 306 -17.34 20.85 11.63
C SER A 306 -16.26 19.82 11.30
N VAL A 307 -15.09 19.91 11.95
CA VAL A 307 -14.01 18.93 11.78
C VAL A 307 -14.32 17.64 12.55
N GLU A 308 -14.89 17.75 13.75
CA GLU A 308 -15.33 16.58 14.55
C GLU A 308 -16.47 15.83 13.85
N ALA A 309 -17.31 16.51 13.07
CA ALA A 309 -18.37 15.88 12.27
C ALA A 309 -17.85 15.00 11.12
N LEU A 310 -16.55 15.08 10.78
CA LEU A 310 -15.93 14.21 9.78
C LEU A 310 -15.57 12.82 10.33
N VAL A 311 -15.76 12.58 11.62
CA VAL A 311 -15.55 11.25 12.20
C VAL A 311 -16.56 10.28 11.58
N GLY A 312 -16.05 9.18 11.03
CA GLY A 312 -16.84 8.19 10.31
C GLY A 312 -16.85 8.38 8.79
N ASP A 313 -16.36 9.50 8.27
CA ASP A 313 -16.29 9.75 6.83
C ASP A 313 -15.03 9.13 6.20
N VAL A 314 -15.15 8.69 4.94
CA VAL A 314 -14.05 8.11 4.14
C VAL A 314 -13.44 9.18 3.25
N PHE A 315 -12.11 9.30 3.31
CA PHE A 315 -11.34 10.24 2.51
C PHE A 315 -10.25 9.53 1.72
N VAL A 316 -9.89 10.08 0.58
CA VAL A 316 -8.74 9.66 -0.23
C VAL A 316 -7.55 10.57 0.09
N PHE A 317 -6.40 9.95 0.31
CA PHE A 317 -5.14 10.60 0.62
C PHE A 317 -4.11 10.26 -0.46
N ASP A 318 -3.60 11.28 -1.13
CA ASP A 318 -2.39 11.22 -1.95
C ASP A 318 -1.31 12.03 -1.25
N THR A 319 -0.41 11.35 -0.54
CA THR A 319 0.54 12.00 0.38
C THR A 319 1.79 11.16 0.61
N TRP A 320 2.82 11.82 1.13
CA TRP A 320 4.01 11.17 1.65
C TRP A 320 3.73 10.63 3.05
N VAL A 321 3.95 9.34 3.19
CA VAL A 321 3.85 8.60 4.43
C VAL A 321 5.25 8.52 5.02
N THR A 322 5.41 8.99 6.25
CA THR A 322 6.69 8.95 7.00
C THR A 322 6.56 8.06 8.23
N CYS A 323 7.46 7.09 8.39
CA CYS A 323 7.43 6.15 9.51
C CYS A 323 8.03 6.79 10.77
N HIS A 324 7.28 6.79 11.87
CA HIS A 324 7.77 7.26 13.17
C HIS A 324 8.18 6.07 14.06
N GLU A 325 9.11 6.29 15.01
CA GLU A 325 9.65 5.26 15.92
C GLU A 325 8.58 4.56 16.78
N ASP A 326 7.41 5.19 16.94
CA ASP A 326 6.32 4.77 17.81
C ASP A 326 5.28 3.86 17.11
N ASN A 327 5.63 3.23 15.98
CA ASN A 327 4.74 2.37 15.19
C ASN A 327 3.47 3.09 14.71
N TYR A 328 3.63 4.31 14.22
CA TYR A 328 2.62 4.97 13.41
C TYR A 328 3.28 5.72 12.27
N TYR A 329 2.50 5.96 11.23
CA TYR A 329 2.89 6.81 10.13
C TYR A 329 2.26 8.18 10.27
N THR A 330 3.04 9.22 9.96
CA THR A 330 2.54 10.59 9.82
C THR A 330 2.42 10.94 8.34
N LEU A 331 1.27 11.51 7.97
CA LEU A 331 1.05 12.00 6.62
C LEU A 331 1.52 13.45 6.52
N ASP A 332 2.35 13.75 5.52
CA ASP A 332 2.69 15.13 5.17
C ASP A 332 1.55 15.73 4.33
N LEU A 333 0.52 16.19 5.03
CA LEU A 333 -0.61 16.88 4.43
C LEU A 333 -0.39 18.38 4.61
N PRO A 334 -0.16 19.16 3.53
CA PRO A 334 -0.06 20.61 3.60
C PRO A 334 -1.45 21.24 3.78
N LEU A 335 -2.21 20.77 4.77
CA LEU A 335 -3.44 21.39 5.24
C LEU A 335 -3.05 22.56 6.15
N ALA A 336 -2.42 23.57 5.58
CA ALA A 336 -2.11 24.82 6.28
C ALA A 336 -3.36 25.70 6.32
N SER A 337 -4.43 25.24 6.99
CA SER A 337 -5.52 26.14 7.36
C SER A 337 -5.06 26.93 8.59
N GLY A 338 -4.42 28.07 8.36
CA GLY A 338 -3.87 28.92 9.42
C GLY A 338 -2.48 28.49 9.94
N SER A 339 -2.20 28.79 11.21
CA SER A 339 -0.87 28.60 11.84
C SER A 339 -0.62 27.22 12.45
N HIS A 340 -1.62 26.33 12.39
CA HIS A 340 -1.61 25.06 13.10
C HIS A 340 -1.35 23.89 12.16
N ARG A 341 -0.49 22.97 12.59
CA ARG A 341 -0.19 21.75 11.82
C ARG A 341 -1.29 20.72 12.03
N VAL A 342 -1.65 20.03 10.96
CA VAL A 342 -2.55 18.86 11.01
C VAL A 342 -1.69 17.62 10.89
N ASN A 343 -1.61 16.83 11.96
CA ASN A 343 -0.95 15.54 11.95
C ASN A 343 -2.00 14.46 11.74
N VAL A 344 -1.89 13.71 10.66
CA VAL A 344 -2.74 12.54 10.42
C VAL A 344 -1.94 11.28 10.73
N TYR A 345 -2.48 10.45 11.61
CA TYR A 345 -1.88 9.24 12.13
C TYR A 345 -2.52 8.03 11.46
N LEU A 346 -1.66 7.22 10.85
CA LEU A 346 -2.01 5.94 10.25
C LEU A 346 -1.32 4.82 11.04
N PRO A 347 -2.05 3.86 11.62
CA PRO A 347 -1.43 2.78 12.41
C PRO A 347 -0.43 1.97 11.58
N TYR A 348 0.71 1.57 12.17
CA TYR A 348 1.79 0.90 11.44
C TYR A 348 1.34 -0.37 10.71
N SER A 349 0.47 -1.17 11.36
CA SER A 349 -0.07 -2.41 10.78
C SER A 349 -0.79 -2.21 9.45
N ALA A 350 -1.27 -0.99 9.16
CA ALA A 350 -2.03 -0.71 7.95
C ALA A 350 -1.20 -0.86 6.67
N ILE A 351 0.06 -0.40 6.67
CA ILE A 351 0.88 -0.28 5.45
C ILE A 351 2.34 -0.70 5.68
N THR A 352 2.57 -1.58 6.67
CA THR A 352 3.91 -2.08 7.00
C THR A 352 4.58 -2.68 5.77
N GLY A 353 5.75 -2.13 5.39
CA GLY A 353 6.55 -2.63 4.27
C GLY A 353 6.32 -1.92 2.93
N LEU A 354 5.38 -0.97 2.86
CA LEU A 354 5.20 -0.13 1.68
C LEU A 354 6.37 0.87 1.57
N GLY A 355 7.37 0.58 0.72
CA GLY A 355 8.30 1.59 0.18
C GLY A 355 9.50 2.04 1.03
N GLY A 356 9.93 1.29 2.05
CA GLY A 356 10.99 1.77 2.96
C GLY A 356 10.44 2.84 3.93
N SER A 357 11.26 3.41 4.82
CA SER A 357 10.76 4.25 5.91
C SER A 357 9.88 5.43 5.49
N ASP A 358 10.06 5.95 4.27
CA ASP A 358 9.30 7.08 3.72
C ASP A 358 8.92 6.81 2.26
N GLY A 359 7.65 6.97 1.91
CA GLY A 359 7.14 6.73 0.55
C GLY A 359 5.83 7.45 0.27
N ARG A 360 5.58 7.78 -1.01
CA ARG A 360 4.28 8.32 -1.44
C ARG A 360 3.30 7.18 -1.64
N ALA A 361 2.07 7.35 -1.16
CA ALA A 361 1.02 6.36 -1.29
C ALA A 361 -0.33 7.03 -1.59
N ILE A 362 -1.17 6.33 -2.35
CA ILE A 362 -2.55 6.72 -2.62
C ILE A 362 -3.48 5.71 -1.93
N PHE A 363 -4.24 6.16 -0.94
CA PHE A 363 -5.11 5.26 -0.18
C PHE A 363 -6.37 5.96 0.29
N ALA A 364 -7.42 5.19 0.54
CA ALA A 364 -8.57 5.67 1.28
C ALA A 364 -8.53 5.18 2.73
N ALA A 365 -9.07 6.00 3.63
CA ALA A 365 -9.29 5.62 5.01
C ALA A 365 -10.45 6.40 5.63
N ARG A 366 -11.14 5.78 6.57
CA ARG A 366 -12.15 6.39 7.42
C ARG A 366 -11.49 7.14 8.57
N ILE A 367 -11.97 8.34 8.89
CA ILE A 367 -11.52 9.06 10.08
C ILE A 367 -12.16 8.41 11.32
N LYS A 368 -11.32 7.87 12.22
CA LYS A 368 -11.76 7.25 13.47
C LYS A 368 -11.96 8.28 14.59
N HIS A 369 -10.98 9.16 14.74
CA HIS A 369 -11.01 10.19 15.78
C HIS A 369 -10.34 11.47 15.28
N VAL A 370 -10.84 12.59 15.78
CA VAL A 370 -10.25 13.91 15.59
C VAL A 370 -10.03 14.53 16.96
N LYS A 371 -8.83 15.07 17.19
CA LYS A 371 -8.51 15.84 18.39
C LYS A 371 -8.15 17.27 17.99
N SER A 372 -8.94 18.20 18.49
CA SER A 372 -8.73 19.63 18.30
C SER A 372 -7.52 20.16 19.08
N PRO A 373 -6.89 21.26 18.63
CA PRO A 373 -5.71 21.88 19.23
C PRO A 373 -6.03 22.63 20.53
N TYR A 374 -6.55 21.93 21.55
CA TYR A 374 -6.94 22.53 22.84
C TYR A 374 -5.79 22.78 23.81
N ALA A 375 -4.68 22.04 23.67
CA ALA A 375 -3.54 22.12 24.57
C ALA A 375 -2.23 22.15 23.77
N SER A 376 -1.27 22.96 24.21
CA SER A 376 0.05 23.08 23.58
C SER A 376 0.69 21.69 23.39
N PRO A 377 1.20 21.36 22.18
CA PRO A 377 1.28 22.19 20.98
C PRO A 377 -0.07 22.30 20.25
N TYR A 378 -0.39 23.48 19.73
CA TYR A 378 -1.64 23.74 18.99
C TYR A 378 -1.63 23.03 17.62
N GLN A 379 -1.89 21.73 17.60
CA GLN A 379 -1.92 20.89 16.41
C GLN A 379 -3.21 20.07 16.38
N TRP A 380 -3.75 19.88 15.19
CA TRP A 380 -4.82 18.91 14.99
C TRP A 380 -4.22 17.52 14.91
N HIS A 381 -4.87 16.55 15.55
CA HIS A 381 -4.50 15.15 15.43
C HIS A 381 -5.69 14.38 14.87
N ILE A 382 -5.56 13.85 13.65
CA ILE A 382 -6.55 12.97 13.02
C ILE A 382 -6.02 11.54 13.10
N LEU A 383 -6.83 10.61 13.59
CA LEU A 383 -6.52 9.20 13.63
C LEU A 383 -7.39 8.46 12.62
N LEU A 384 -6.76 7.73 11.72
CA LEU A 384 -7.42 6.92 10.71
C LEU A 384 -7.76 5.54 11.27
N ASP A 385 -8.87 4.97 10.81
CA ASP A 385 -9.30 3.63 11.22
C ASP A 385 -8.55 2.55 10.43
N PRO A 386 -7.72 1.70 11.07
CA PRO A 386 -6.81 0.79 10.37
C PRO A 386 -7.51 -0.25 9.50
N GLU A 387 -8.72 -0.67 9.88
CA GLU A 387 -9.51 -1.66 9.12
C GLU A 387 -10.07 -1.08 7.81
N SER A 388 -10.23 0.24 7.77
CA SER A 388 -10.77 0.98 6.61
C SER A 388 -9.68 1.46 5.65
N VAL A 389 -8.41 1.08 5.85
CA VAL A 389 -7.30 1.51 5.01
C VAL A 389 -7.22 0.60 3.79
N TYR A 390 -7.40 1.19 2.61
CA TYR A 390 -7.33 0.51 1.33
C TYR A 390 -6.40 1.26 0.38
N LEU A 391 -5.39 0.56 -0.15
CA LEU A 391 -4.45 1.13 -1.11
C LEU A 391 -5.10 1.14 -2.48
N PHE A 392 -4.99 2.25 -3.22
CA PHE A 392 -5.49 2.30 -4.59
C PHE A 392 -4.51 1.56 -5.51
N THR A 393 -4.97 0.45 -6.10
CA THR A 393 -4.17 -0.41 -6.99
C THR A 393 -4.77 -0.52 -8.39
N SER A 394 -5.96 0.06 -8.60
CA SER A 394 -6.71 0.05 -9.85
C SER A 394 -6.77 1.43 -10.51
N ASP A 395 -6.37 1.50 -11.79
CA ASP A 395 -6.45 2.70 -12.62
C ASP A 395 -7.89 3.26 -12.68
N VAL A 396 -8.91 2.39 -12.64
CA VAL A 396 -10.33 2.79 -12.69
C VAL A 396 -10.71 3.53 -11.42
N HIS A 397 -10.37 3.00 -10.24
CA HIS A 397 -10.70 3.62 -8.96
C HIS A 397 -9.99 4.97 -8.80
N CYS A 398 -8.72 5.06 -9.23
CA CYS A 398 -7.98 6.32 -9.26
C CYS A 398 -8.68 7.38 -10.13
N ARG A 399 -9.14 7.01 -11.33
CA ARG A 399 -9.90 7.93 -12.21
C ARG A 399 -11.22 8.38 -11.57
N GLN A 400 -11.93 7.50 -10.87
CA GLN A 400 -13.19 7.85 -10.17
C GLN A 400 -13.00 8.89 -9.06
N VAL A 401 -11.81 8.92 -8.44
CA VAL A 401 -11.47 9.92 -7.40
C VAL A 401 -10.74 11.14 -7.96
N GLY A 402 -10.66 11.27 -9.29
CA GLY A 402 -10.03 12.41 -9.98
C GLY A 402 -8.51 12.31 -10.10
N LEU A 403 -7.90 11.15 -9.81
CA LEU A 403 -6.48 10.88 -9.97
C LEU A 403 -6.26 10.06 -11.25
N ASP A 404 -6.12 10.72 -12.39
CA ASP A 404 -5.94 10.02 -13.67
C ASP A 404 -4.48 9.57 -13.91
N PRO A 405 -4.18 8.26 -13.94
CA PRO A 405 -2.81 7.76 -14.14
C PRO A 405 -2.23 8.08 -15.52
N ASP A 406 -3.07 8.38 -16.51
CA ASP A 406 -2.63 8.78 -17.85
C ASP A 406 -2.17 10.24 -17.88
N SER A 407 -2.81 11.09 -17.07
CA SER A 407 -2.42 12.48 -16.87
C SER A 407 -1.21 12.64 -15.96
N TYR A 408 -1.02 11.73 -15.00
CA TYR A 408 0.03 11.80 -13.97
C TYR A 408 0.88 10.51 -13.95
N PRO A 409 2.03 10.47 -14.66
CA PRO A 409 2.82 9.23 -14.80
C PRO A 409 3.44 8.74 -13.47
N ASP A 410 3.62 9.64 -12.51
CA ASP A 410 4.02 9.33 -11.14
C ASP A 410 2.94 8.55 -10.38
N VAL A 411 1.66 8.86 -10.60
CA VAL A 411 0.52 8.12 -10.04
C VAL A 411 0.54 6.67 -10.52
N ARG A 412 0.81 6.42 -11.80
CA ARG A 412 0.93 5.05 -12.35
C ARG A 412 2.02 4.25 -11.66
N ALA A 413 3.21 4.83 -11.46
CA ALA A 413 4.31 4.15 -10.76
C ALA A 413 3.97 3.83 -9.30
N ILE A 414 3.22 4.71 -8.63
CA ILE A 414 2.73 4.51 -7.26
C ILE A 414 1.72 3.35 -7.21
N ILE A 415 0.73 3.36 -8.11
CA ILE A 415 -0.28 2.29 -8.23
C ILE A 415 0.36 0.93 -8.48
N ASP A 416 1.31 0.84 -9.41
CA ASP A 416 2.01 -0.41 -9.72
C ASP A 416 2.80 -0.94 -8.51
N GLY A 417 3.51 -0.05 -7.80
CA GLY A 417 4.22 -0.41 -6.56
C GLY A 417 3.28 -0.85 -5.43
N GLN A 418 2.12 -0.21 -5.30
CA GLN A 418 1.09 -0.61 -4.33
C GLN A 418 0.46 -1.95 -4.70
N ARG A 419 0.22 -2.22 -5.99
CA ARG A 419 -0.30 -3.49 -6.50
C ARG A 419 0.65 -4.64 -6.18
N ASP A 420 1.94 -4.46 -6.45
CA ASP A 420 2.97 -5.44 -6.11
C ASP A 420 3.05 -5.69 -4.60
N PHE A 421 2.98 -4.62 -3.80
CA PHE A 421 2.98 -4.72 -2.34
C PHE A 421 1.78 -5.52 -1.82
N VAL A 422 0.56 -5.23 -2.28
CA VAL A 422 -0.66 -5.95 -1.86
C VAL A 422 -0.58 -7.44 -2.23
N ALA A 423 -0.08 -7.76 -3.43
CA ALA A 423 0.06 -9.14 -3.89
C ALA A 423 1.15 -9.92 -3.13
N GLN A 424 2.20 -9.25 -2.64
CA GLN A 424 3.36 -9.91 -2.02
C GLN A 424 3.35 -9.88 -0.49
N SER A 425 2.74 -8.87 0.15
CA SER A 425 2.77 -8.69 1.60
C SER A 425 1.72 -9.56 2.33
N PRO A 426 2.13 -10.54 3.17
CA PRO A 426 1.19 -11.30 3.99
C PRO A 426 0.61 -10.45 5.14
N ASP A 427 1.36 -9.44 5.60
CA ASP A 427 0.92 -8.54 6.67
C ASP A 427 -0.26 -7.67 6.23
N TRP A 428 -0.42 -7.43 4.93
CA TRP A 428 -1.57 -6.72 4.36
C TRP A 428 -2.91 -7.38 4.70
N ALA A 429 -2.94 -8.70 4.76
CA ALA A 429 -4.14 -9.46 5.15
C ALA A 429 -4.50 -9.25 6.63
N ALA A 430 -3.51 -9.00 7.49
CA ALA A 430 -3.65 -8.89 8.94
C ALA A 430 -3.69 -7.43 9.45
N ARG A 431 -3.96 -6.46 8.57
CA ARG A 431 -3.80 -5.02 8.86
C ARG A 431 -4.66 -4.48 10.01
N GLY A 432 -5.78 -5.14 10.33
CA GLY A 432 -6.66 -4.80 11.45
C GLY A 432 -6.28 -5.41 12.80
N ASP A 433 -5.51 -6.50 12.82
CA ASP A 433 -5.34 -7.31 14.04
C ASP A 433 -4.36 -6.73 15.06
N ARG A 434 -3.50 -5.78 14.64
CA ARG A 434 -2.36 -5.29 15.44
C ARG A 434 -2.32 -3.77 15.53
N VAL A 435 -3.31 -3.19 16.20
CA VAL A 435 -3.37 -1.73 16.34
C VAL A 435 -2.59 -1.26 17.58
N SER A 436 -1.43 -0.64 17.35
CA SER A 436 -0.77 0.22 18.35
C SER A 436 -1.24 1.66 18.19
N TRP A 437 -1.72 2.27 19.28
CA TRP A 437 -2.19 3.65 19.25
C TRP A 437 -1.07 4.64 19.60
N PRO A 438 -0.94 5.77 18.89
CA PRO A 438 -0.01 6.83 19.27
C PRO A 438 -0.29 7.33 20.70
N GLN A 439 0.75 7.74 21.43
CA GLN A 439 0.59 8.31 22.78
C GLN A 439 -0.41 9.49 22.83
N ALA A 440 -0.52 10.25 21.74
CA ALA A 440 -1.49 11.35 21.61
C ALA A 440 -2.95 10.91 21.83
N PHE A 441 -3.25 9.62 21.60
CA PHE A 441 -4.55 8.96 21.75
C PHE A 441 -4.57 7.91 22.86
N ALA A 442 -3.45 7.62 23.54
CA ALA A 442 -3.38 6.58 24.58
C ALA A 442 -4.37 6.83 25.73
N ASN A 443 -4.64 8.09 26.07
CA ASN A 443 -5.57 8.46 27.14
C ASN A 443 -7.06 8.32 26.74
N MET A 444 -7.38 8.05 25.46
CA MET A 444 -8.77 7.86 25.02
C MET A 444 -9.28 6.43 25.27
N LYS A 445 -8.37 5.47 25.52
CA LYS A 445 -8.75 4.08 25.75
C LYS A 445 -9.59 3.85 27.02
N GLU A 446 -9.50 4.74 28.01
CA GLU A 446 -10.14 4.53 29.31
C GLU A 446 -11.63 4.95 29.36
N GLY A 447 -12.20 5.48 28.26
CA GLY A 447 -13.55 6.07 28.28
C GLY A 447 -14.62 5.43 27.40
N GLN A 448 -14.30 4.43 26.57
CA GLN A 448 -15.23 3.92 25.53
C GLN A 448 -15.29 2.38 25.36
N GLU A 449 -14.60 1.60 26.21
CA GLU A 449 -14.96 0.19 26.43
C GLU A 449 -15.99 0.08 27.56
#